data_AF-A0A1F6T8V8-F1
#
_entry.id   AF-A0A1F6T8V8-F1
#
_cell.length_a   1.000
_cell.length_b   1.000
_cell.length_c   1.000
_cell.angle_alpha   90.00
_cell.angle_beta   90.00
_cell.angle_gamma   90.00
#
_symmetry.space_group_name_H-M   'P 1'
#
loop_
_entity.id
_entity.type
_entity.pdbx_description
1 polymer ?
#
loop_
_entity_poly.entity_id
_entity_poly.type
_entity_poly.pdbx_seq_one_letter_code
_entity_poly.pdbx_strand_id
1 'polypeptide(L)'
;MRRLRMTIGSVTLDAELFNTPTADAIWNALPFASKAQTWGEEVYFSTPVSVKKEKDARDVVQAGELAFWVEGDSIAIGFGRTPISRGDEIRLAARTNIWGRTLGDVKQLKSVKAGAAIEVEKA
;
A
#
# COMPACT_ATOMS: atom_id res chain seq x y z
N MET A 1 -2.35 11.77 -14.66
CA MET A 1 -2.74 11.01 -13.44
C MET A 1 -1.95 11.57 -12.28
N ARG A 2 -2.53 11.59 -11.07
CA ARG A 2 -1.84 12.06 -9.86
C ARG A 2 -0.75 11.05 -9.49
N ARG A 3 0.35 11.54 -8.91
CA ARG A 3 1.47 10.71 -8.49
C ARG A 3 1.91 11.07 -7.09
N LEU A 4 2.20 10.06 -6.28
CA LEU A 4 2.77 10.26 -4.96
C LEU A 4 4.08 9.49 -4.84
N ARG A 5 4.88 9.90 -3.86
CA ARG A 5 6.12 9.26 -3.46
C ARG A 5 5.96 8.72 -2.05
N MET A 6 6.37 7.48 -1.86
CA MET A 6 6.51 6.84 -0.55
C MET A 6 7.98 6.60 -0.28
N THR A 7 8.52 7.21 0.78
CA THR A 7 9.84 6.89 1.31
C THR A 7 9.66 6.00 2.53
N ILE A 8 10.11 4.74 2.45
CA ILE A 8 9.94 3.70 3.46
C ILE A 8 11.33 3.22 3.89
N GLY A 9 11.83 3.74 5.01
CA GLY A 9 13.22 3.56 5.41
C GLY A 9 14.18 4.11 4.35
N SER A 10 14.98 3.24 3.74
CA SER A 10 15.92 3.60 2.66
C SER A 10 15.34 3.38 1.25
N VAL A 11 14.10 2.92 1.13
CA VAL A 11 13.46 2.59 -0.16
C VAL A 11 12.53 3.73 -0.55
N THR A 12 12.62 4.19 -1.80
CA THR A 12 11.68 5.17 -2.36
C THR A 12 10.87 4.52 -3.47
N LEU A 13 9.55 4.67 -3.41
CA LEU A 13 8.61 4.19 -4.42
C LEU A 13 7.77 5.35 -4.93
N ASP A 14 7.84 5.60 -6.23
CA ASP A 14 6.88 6.47 -6.92
C ASP A 14 5.68 5.64 -7.36
N ALA A 15 4.48 6.19 -7.23
CA ALA A 15 3.25 5.52 -7.57
C ALA A 15 2.29 6.42 -8.36
N GLU A 16 1.56 5.82 -9.28
CA GLU A 16 0.41 6.44 -9.94
C GLU A 16 -0.89 6.09 -9.22
N LEU A 17 -1.76 7.08 -9.07
CA LEU A 17 -3.05 6.94 -8.43
C LEU A 17 -4.12 6.67 -9.48
N PHE A 18 -5.00 5.71 -9.19
CA PHE A 18 -6.18 5.45 -9.98
C PHE A 18 -7.26 6.52 -9.74
N ASN A 19 -8.34 6.45 -10.52
CA ASN A 19 -9.51 7.31 -10.34
C ASN A 19 -10.52 6.63 -9.41
N THR A 20 -10.17 6.54 -8.12
CA THR A 20 -11.00 5.91 -7.08
C THR A 20 -11.22 6.84 -5.89
N PRO A 21 -12.33 6.70 -5.14
CA PRO A 21 -12.55 7.45 -3.91
C PRO A 21 -11.41 7.29 -2.89
N THR A 22 -10.85 6.09 -2.77
CA THR A 22 -9.69 5.84 -1.90
C THR A 22 -8.46 6.65 -2.34
N ALA A 23 -8.16 6.69 -3.65
CA ALA A 23 -7.04 7.47 -4.17
C ALA A 23 -7.24 8.99 -3.93
N ASP A 24 -8.47 9.49 -4.08
CA ASP A 24 -8.82 10.88 -3.79
C ASP A 24 -8.57 11.23 -2.32
N ALA A 25 -9.03 10.37 -1.41
CA ALA A 25 -8.88 10.59 0.03
C ALA A 25 -7.40 10.59 0.45
N ILE A 26 -6.61 9.64 -0.06
CA ILE A 26 -5.16 9.59 0.18
C ILE A 26 -4.49 10.85 -0.36
N TRP A 27 -4.77 11.24 -1.59
CA TRP A 27 -4.19 12.44 -2.22
C TRP A 27 -4.42 13.72 -1.41
N ASN A 28 -5.63 13.87 -0.86
CA ASN A 28 -6.02 15.05 -0.10
C ASN A 28 -5.39 15.08 1.31
N ALA A 29 -5.01 13.93 1.85
CA ALA A 29 -4.34 13.82 3.14
C ALA A 29 -2.82 14.02 3.08
N LEU A 30 -2.23 14.10 1.88
CA LEU A 30 -0.79 14.30 1.72
C LEU A 30 -0.36 15.72 2.11
N PRO A 31 0.81 15.89 2.78
CA PRO A 31 1.74 14.83 3.20
C PRO A 31 1.39 14.23 4.57
N PHE A 32 1.79 12.98 4.81
CA PHE A 32 1.72 12.36 6.14
C PHE A 32 2.88 11.40 6.39
N ALA A 33 3.12 11.10 7.67
CA ALA A 33 4.15 10.17 8.13
C ALA A 33 3.54 8.98 8.87
N SER A 34 4.26 7.86 8.87
CA SER A 34 3.85 6.63 9.56
C SER A 34 5.06 5.76 9.91
N LYS A 35 4.80 4.53 10.37
CA LYS A 35 5.84 3.51 10.60
C LYS A 35 5.44 2.20 9.95
N ALA A 36 6.39 1.58 9.26
CA ALA A 36 6.18 0.31 8.60
C ALA A 36 5.86 -0.80 9.60
N GLN A 37 4.94 -1.67 9.24
CA GLN A 37 4.77 -3.00 9.78
C GLN A 37 5.04 -4.01 8.64
N THR A 38 5.39 -5.24 8.99
CA THR A 38 5.73 -6.28 8.01
C THR A 38 5.01 -7.58 8.32
N TRP A 39 4.48 -8.26 7.31
CA TRP A 39 3.82 -9.55 7.46
C TRP A 39 4.07 -10.48 6.25
N GLY A 40 5.03 -11.39 6.36
CA GLY A 40 5.55 -12.10 5.19
C GLY A 40 6.17 -11.12 4.19
N GLU A 41 5.85 -11.26 2.90
CA GLU A 41 6.28 -10.34 1.84
C GLU A 41 5.26 -9.21 1.58
N GLU A 42 4.86 -8.56 2.67
CA GLU A 42 3.97 -7.40 2.71
C GLU A 42 4.53 -6.34 3.67
N VAL A 43 4.50 -5.07 3.24
CA VAL A 43 4.66 -3.90 4.12
C VAL A 43 3.31 -3.21 4.21
N TYR A 44 2.89 -2.87 5.42
CA TYR A 44 1.67 -2.08 5.64
C TYR A 44 1.90 -1.02 6.71
N PHE A 45 1.09 0.05 6.69
CA PHE A 45 1.20 1.15 7.64
C PHE A 45 -0.11 1.94 7.72
N SER A 46 -0.38 2.51 8.89
CA SER A 46 -1.57 3.33 9.13
C SER A 46 -1.48 4.69 8.45
N THR A 47 -2.63 5.25 8.12
CA THR A 47 -2.80 6.55 7.47
C THR A 47 -3.78 7.42 8.27
N PRO A 48 -3.82 8.74 8.07
CA PRO A 48 -4.87 9.61 8.62
C PRO A 48 -6.18 9.56 7.81
N VAL A 49 -6.34 8.59 6.90
CA VAL A 49 -7.44 8.49 5.94
C VAL A 49 -8.43 7.44 6.43
N SER A 50 -9.73 7.77 6.39
CA SER A 50 -10.79 6.79 6.60
C SER A 50 -11.78 6.83 5.44
N VAL A 51 -12.03 5.66 4.85
CA VAL A 51 -12.86 5.49 3.64
C VAL A 51 -13.77 4.29 3.77
N LYS A 52 -14.71 4.13 2.84
CA LYS A 52 -15.56 2.94 2.77
C LYS A 52 -14.94 1.90 1.86
N LYS A 53 -15.23 0.62 2.13
CA LYS A 53 -14.89 -0.49 1.24
C LYS A 53 -15.59 -0.33 -0.11
N GLU A 54 -14.80 -0.38 -1.17
CA GLU A 54 -15.26 -0.25 -2.55
C GLU A 54 -15.80 -1.58 -3.07
N LYS A 55 -16.65 -1.54 -4.11
CA LYS A 55 -17.38 -2.74 -4.59
C LYS A 55 -16.46 -3.81 -5.18
N ASP A 56 -15.36 -3.37 -5.77
CA ASP A 56 -14.32 -4.17 -6.40
C ASP A 56 -13.17 -4.52 -5.45
N ALA A 57 -13.31 -4.20 -4.16
CA ALA A 57 -12.30 -4.54 -3.15
C ALA A 57 -11.98 -6.03 -3.17
N ARG A 58 -10.71 -6.39 -3.13
CA ARG A 58 -10.24 -7.77 -3.23
C ARG A 58 -9.03 -8.01 -2.33
N ASP A 59 -8.79 -9.28 -2.03
CA ASP A 59 -7.71 -9.72 -1.15
C ASP A 59 -6.55 -10.34 -1.92
N VAL A 60 -6.75 -10.75 -3.18
CA VAL A 60 -5.66 -11.16 -4.08
C VAL A 60 -5.23 -9.97 -4.93
N VAL A 61 -3.95 -9.62 -4.81
CA VAL A 61 -3.34 -8.47 -5.50
C VAL A 61 -2.17 -8.89 -6.38
N GLN A 62 -1.79 -8.02 -7.31
CA GLN A 62 -0.54 -8.18 -8.06
C GLN A 62 0.58 -7.39 -7.39
N ALA A 63 1.82 -7.86 -7.54
CA ALA A 63 2.98 -7.11 -7.08
C ALA A 63 2.97 -5.70 -7.71
N GLY A 64 3.09 -4.69 -6.85
CA GLY A 64 3.09 -3.28 -7.20
C GLY A 64 1.71 -2.61 -7.17
N GLU A 65 0.62 -3.37 -7.00
CA GLU A 65 -0.67 -2.75 -6.69
C GLU A 65 -0.67 -2.19 -5.26
N LEU A 66 -1.27 -1.01 -5.10
CA LEU A 66 -1.46 -0.38 -3.81
C LEU A 66 -2.86 -0.68 -3.29
N ALA A 67 -2.91 -1.33 -2.14
CA ALA A 67 -4.13 -1.75 -1.47
C ALA A 67 -4.39 -0.87 -0.25
N PHE A 68 -5.66 -0.61 0.04
CA PHE A 68 -6.10 0.06 1.27
C PHE A 68 -6.96 -0.88 2.09
N TRP A 69 -6.48 -1.22 3.28
CA TRP A 69 -7.20 -2.00 4.26
C TRP A 69 -8.08 -1.06 5.10
N VAL A 70 -9.37 -1.09 4.78
CA VAL A 70 -10.38 -0.17 5.32
C VAL A 70 -10.55 -0.31 6.83
N GLU A 71 -10.61 -1.52 7.36
CA GLU A 71 -10.83 -1.71 8.80
C GLU A 71 -9.64 -1.29 9.66
N GLY A 72 -8.45 -1.12 9.05
CA GLY A 72 -7.23 -0.70 9.74
C GLY A 72 -6.76 0.70 9.35
N ASP A 73 -7.53 1.45 8.54
CA ASP A 73 -7.13 2.75 7.97
C ASP A 73 -5.69 2.75 7.41
N SER A 74 -5.31 1.65 6.75
CA SER A 74 -3.92 1.33 6.43
C SER A 74 -3.70 1.10 4.94
N ILE A 75 -2.54 1.52 4.45
CA ILE A 75 -2.03 1.11 3.14
C ILE A 75 -1.30 -0.22 3.31
N ALA A 76 -1.60 -1.18 2.45
CA ALA A 76 -0.94 -2.48 2.36
C ALA A 76 -0.27 -2.61 0.98
N ILE A 77 0.97 -3.08 0.96
CA ILE A 77 1.78 -3.23 -0.26
C ILE A 77 2.37 -4.64 -0.25
N GLY A 78 1.71 -5.54 -0.98
CA GLY A 78 2.20 -6.88 -1.23
C GLY A 78 3.25 -6.90 -2.35
N PHE A 79 4.43 -7.45 -2.07
CA PHE A 79 5.50 -7.62 -3.06
C PHE A 79 5.89 -9.09 -3.29
N GLY A 80 5.23 -10.00 -2.56
CA GLY A 80 5.38 -11.44 -2.70
C GLY A 80 4.37 -12.18 -1.83
N ARG A 81 4.67 -13.43 -1.44
CA ARG A 81 3.72 -14.26 -0.69
C ARG A 81 3.55 -13.80 0.76
N THR A 82 2.31 -13.74 1.21
CA THR A 82 1.97 -13.55 2.63
C THR A 82 1.78 -14.91 3.30
N PRO A 83 1.66 -14.98 4.64
CA PRO A 83 1.43 -16.24 5.36
C PRO A 83 0.15 -16.99 4.96
N ILE A 84 -0.84 -16.31 4.36
CA ILE A 84 -2.11 -16.92 3.94
C ILE A 84 -2.24 -17.09 2.42
N SER A 85 -1.20 -16.73 1.65
CA SER A 85 -1.14 -16.94 0.21
C SER A 85 -1.29 -18.42 -0.17
N ARG A 86 -2.12 -18.71 -1.17
CA ARG A 86 -2.29 -20.05 -1.77
C ARG A 86 -1.58 -20.12 -3.12
N GLY A 87 -0.76 -21.15 -3.33
CA GLY A 87 0.05 -21.25 -4.53
C GLY A 87 0.97 -20.03 -4.68
N ASP A 88 0.93 -19.40 -5.86
CA ASP A 88 1.81 -18.27 -6.20
C ASP A 88 1.12 -16.90 -6.07
N GLU A 89 -0.08 -16.85 -5.49
CA GLU A 89 -0.82 -15.60 -5.31
C GLU A 89 -0.25 -14.72 -4.17
N ILE A 90 -0.52 -13.43 -4.23
CA ILE A 90 -0.29 -12.49 -3.12
C ILE A 90 -1.65 -12.23 -2.46
N ARG A 91 -1.88 -12.82 -1.28
CA ARG A 91 -3.17 -12.69 -0.57
C ARG A 91 -3.04 -11.84 0.69
N LEU A 92 -3.68 -10.68 0.71
CA LEU A 92 -3.76 -9.82 1.89
C LEU A 92 -4.76 -10.37 2.91
N ALA A 93 -4.62 -9.96 4.18
CA ALA A 93 -5.45 -10.46 5.28
C ALA A 93 -6.95 -10.14 5.16
N ALA A 94 -7.31 -9.13 4.35
CA ALA A 94 -8.69 -8.70 4.12
C ALA A 94 -8.89 -8.25 2.67
N ARG A 95 -10.15 -8.12 2.26
CA ARG A 95 -10.50 -7.44 1.00
C ARG A 95 -10.18 -5.97 1.13
N THR A 96 -9.34 -5.47 0.21
CA THR A 96 -8.79 -4.11 0.21
C THR A 96 -9.22 -3.35 -1.04
N ASN A 97 -9.30 -2.02 -0.92
CA ASN A 97 -9.56 -1.15 -2.08
C ASN A 97 -8.25 -1.00 -2.86
N ILE A 98 -8.28 -1.21 -4.18
CA ILE A 98 -7.09 -1.02 -5.01
C ILE A 98 -7.14 0.40 -5.57
N TRP A 99 -6.14 1.21 -5.24
CA TRP A 99 -6.20 2.66 -5.45
C TRP A 99 -5.02 3.23 -6.23
N GLY A 100 -4.02 2.42 -6.53
CA GLY A 100 -2.89 2.85 -7.35
C GLY A 100 -1.93 1.71 -7.65
N ARG A 101 -0.82 2.08 -8.30
CA ARG A 101 0.26 1.17 -8.65
C ARG A 101 1.62 1.84 -8.53
N THR A 102 2.63 1.11 -8.07
CA THR A 102 4.02 1.57 -8.10
C THR A 102 4.55 1.62 -9.52
N LEU A 103 5.36 2.63 -9.83
CA LEU A 103 6.03 2.79 -11.12
C LEU A 103 7.38 2.05 -11.20
N GLY A 104 7.91 1.62 -10.05
CA GLY A 104 9.16 0.85 -9.94
C GLY A 104 8.95 -0.56 -9.38
N ASP A 105 10.05 -1.29 -9.22
CA ASP A 105 10.03 -2.64 -8.64
C ASP A 105 9.69 -2.60 -7.14
N VAL A 106 8.51 -3.10 -6.79
CA VAL A 106 8.02 -3.15 -5.42
C VAL A 106 8.83 -4.14 -4.55
N LYS A 107 9.55 -5.09 -5.14
CA LYS A 107 10.35 -6.08 -4.40
C LYS A 107 11.52 -5.47 -3.63
N GLN A 108 11.87 -4.21 -3.93
CA GLN A 108 12.80 -3.43 -3.12
C GLN A 108 12.37 -3.33 -1.65
N LEU A 109 11.06 -3.45 -1.36
CA LEU A 109 10.54 -3.49 0.01
C LEU A 109 11.03 -4.69 0.83
N LYS A 110 11.65 -5.70 0.22
CA LYS A 110 12.23 -6.85 0.94
C LYS A 110 13.30 -6.45 1.98
N SER A 111 13.96 -5.29 1.81
CA SER A 111 14.92 -4.77 2.80
C SER A 111 14.26 -4.05 3.97
N VAL A 112 12.98 -3.67 3.85
CA VAL A 112 12.26 -2.91 4.88
C VAL A 112 12.04 -3.78 6.11
N LYS A 113 12.21 -3.16 7.28
CA LYS A 113 11.96 -3.77 8.59
C LYS A 113 10.78 -3.07 9.27
N ALA A 114 10.05 -3.82 10.10
CA ALA A 114 9.05 -3.22 10.97
C ALA A 114 9.67 -2.09 11.81
N GLY A 115 8.93 -1.00 11.96
CA GLY A 115 9.38 0.22 12.63
C GLY A 115 10.11 1.22 11.73
N ALA A 116 10.44 0.88 10.48
CA ALA A 116 11.03 1.83 9.54
C ALA A 116 10.13 3.06 9.37
N ALA A 117 10.72 4.25 9.35
CA ALA A 117 10.00 5.50 9.13
C ALA A 117 9.40 5.53 7.73
N ILE A 118 8.19 6.08 7.62
CA ILE A 118 7.49 6.26 6.36
C ILE A 118 7.12 7.73 6.20
N GLU A 119 7.39 8.27 5.02
CA GLU A 119 6.89 9.56 4.56
C GLU A 119 6.15 9.36 3.24
N VAL A 120 4.96 9.96 3.13
CA VAL A 120 4.15 9.92 1.91
C VAL A 120 3.84 11.35 1.49
N GLU A 121 4.21 11.69 0.26
CA GLU A 121 4.11 13.05 -0.27
C GLU A 121 3.68 13.05 -1.74
N LYS A 122 3.27 14.22 -2.24
CA LYS A 122 2.95 14.39 -3.67
C LYS A 122 4.26 14.34 -4.47
N ALA A 123 4.25 13.66 -5.61
CA ALA A 123 5.39 13.55 -6.53
C ALA A 123 5.23 14.44 -7.77
#